data_AF-A0A513ZV65-F1
#
_entry.id   AF-A0A513ZV65-F1
#
_cell.length_a   1.000
_cell.length_b   1.000
_cell.length_c   1.000
_cell.angle_alpha   90.00
_cell.angle_beta   90.00
_cell.angle_gamma   90.00
#
_symmetry.space_group_name_H-M   'P 1'
#
loop_
_entity.id
_entity.type
_entity.pdbx_description
1 polymer ?
#
loop_
_entity_poly.entity_id
_entity_poly.type
_entity_poly.pdbx_seq_one_letter_code
_entity_poly.pdbx_strand_id
1 'polypeptide(L)'
;MKYLAFLVFAIAEITIGEAIKCQHCKAEGKSDCTGRSVTCPKKHDFCSRTIEYTISDRKFIKTLSRRCMNKTKACGNILSGTSRGLEVIQYNDCCYTDNCNTGAIKMPKKKPKENGYYCLSCFTVGSNRCIGDHKLFPCTGNERDCFVFTGKATIPGEKESTFYNSGCITEGACDYVPDIIVGTKVHKTSSIRCSAAQRARKRYLDQCEDERYKK
;
A
#
# COMPACT_ATOMS: atom_id res chain seq x y z
N MET A 1 -19.40 40.92 59.47
CA MET A 1 -18.92 40.92 58.07
C MET A 1 -18.61 39.47 57.69
N LYS A 2 -19.47 38.83 56.90
CA LYS A 2 -19.33 37.42 56.47
C LYS A 2 -18.86 37.43 55.01
N TYR A 3 -17.62 37.04 54.75
CA TYR A 3 -17.10 36.90 53.39
C TYR A 3 -17.46 35.51 52.86
N LEU A 4 -18.41 35.44 51.92
CA LEU A 4 -18.63 34.25 51.10
C LEU A 4 -17.48 34.18 50.08
N ALA A 5 -16.56 33.23 50.27
CA ALA A 5 -15.59 32.87 49.25
C ALA A 5 -16.25 31.91 48.25
N PHE A 6 -16.70 32.44 47.11
CA PHE A 6 -17.12 31.60 45.98
C PHE A 6 -15.86 31.14 45.21
N LEU A 7 -15.45 29.90 45.45
CA LEU A 7 -14.46 29.20 44.62
C LEU A 7 -15.13 28.78 43.31
N VAL A 8 -14.91 29.57 42.25
CA VAL A 8 -15.29 29.21 40.88
C VAL A 8 -14.24 28.24 40.34
N PHE A 9 -14.55 26.94 40.39
CA PHE A 9 -13.77 25.93 39.67
C PHE A 9 -14.11 26.04 38.18
N ALA A 10 -13.24 26.68 37.41
CA ALA A 10 -13.27 26.61 35.95
C ALA A 10 -12.92 25.18 35.52
N ILE A 11 -13.93 24.41 35.11
CA ILE A 11 -13.73 23.09 34.52
C ILE A 11 -13.19 23.34 33.12
N ALA A 12 -11.89 23.16 32.93
CA ALA A 12 -11.32 23.07 31.59
C ALA A 12 -11.89 21.80 30.96
N GLU A 13 -12.84 21.96 30.04
CA GLU A 13 -13.24 20.89 29.14
C GLU A 13 -12.00 20.49 28.35
N ILE A 14 -11.38 19.39 28.75
CA ILE A 14 -10.47 18.66 27.89
C ILE A 14 -11.37 18.19 26.75
N THR A 15 -11.38 18.92 25.64
CA THR A 15 -12.04 18.50 24.42
C THR A 15 -11.40 17.18 24.00
N ILE A 16 -12.06 16.09 24.36
CA ILE A 16 -11.68 14.75 23.90
C ILE A 16 -11.89 14.80 22.40
N GLY A 17 -10.81 14.93 21.64
CA GLY A 17 -10.84 15.18 20.19
C GLY A 17 -11.91 14.35 19.50
N GLU A 18 -12.88 15.03 18.90
CA GLU A 18 -13.96 14.40 18.16
C GLU A 18 -13.41 13.65 16.94
N ALA A 19 -14.08 12.57 16.55
CA ALA A 19 -13.71 11.85 15.33
C ALA A 19 -13.92 12.77 14.11
N ILE A 20 -12.87 12.98 13.34
CA ILE A 20 -12.92 13.86 12.17
C ILE A 20 -13.80 13.28 11.05
N LYS A 21 -14.18 14.13 10.11
CA LYS A 21 -14.91 13.75 8.90
C LYS A 21 -13.98 13.73 7.69
N CYS A 22 -14.12 12.76 6.80
CA CYS A 22 -13.35 12.67 5.57
C CYS A 22 -14.25 12.43 4.36
N GLN A 23 -13.81 12.86 3.17
CA GLN A 23 -14.47 12.41 1.95
C GLN A 23 -14.22 10.92 1.71
N HIS A 24 -15.27 10.22 1.28
CA HIS A 24 -15.23 8.79 0.98
C HIS A 24 -15.62 8.47 -0.46
N CYS A 25 -14.66 8.05 -1.27
CA CYS A 25 -14.88 7.55 -2.63
C CYS A 25 -13.80 6.57 -3.08
N LYS A 26 -14.11 5.80 -4.12
CA LYS A 26 -13.15 5.00 -4.88
C LYS A 26 -13.53 5.05 -6.36
N ALA A 27 -12.55 5.22 -7.24
CA ALA A 27 -12.76 5.16 -8.69
C ALA A 27 -11.56 4.50 -9.38
N GLU A 28 -11.84 3.61 -10.34
CA GLU A 28 -10.85 2.92 -11.17
C GLU A 28 -10.88 3.51 -12.59
N GLY A 29 -9.71 3.75 -13.19
CA GLY A 29 -9.58 4.31 -14.55
C GLY A 29 -9.99 5.78 -14.70
N LYS A 30 -10.34 6.48 -13.61
CA LYS A 30 -10.78 7.89 -13.64
C LYS A 30 -9.66 8.85 -13.23
N SER A 31 -9.80 10.13 -13.60
CA SER A 31 -8.86 11.20 -13.22
C SER A 31 -9.07 11.73 -11.80
N ASP A 32 -10.29 11.60 -11.27
CA ASP A 32 -10.63 11.97 -9.89
C ASP A 32 -11.77 11.09 -9.35
N CYS A 33 -12.01 11.16 -8.04
CA CYS A 33 -13.25 10.71 -7.42
C CYS A 33 -13.74 11.76 -6.41
N THR A 34 -15.06 11.98 -6.39
CA THR A 34 -15.72 12.83 -5.38
C THR A 34 -16.76 11.97 -4.66
N GLY A 35 -16.87 12.13 -3.35
CA GLY A 35 -17.81 11.37 -2.55
C GLY A 35 -18.28 12.12 -1.33
N ARG A 36 -19.15 11.49 -0.55
CA ARG A 36 -19.75 12.07 0.65
C ARG A 36 -18.73 12.24 1.77
N SER A 37 -18.95 13.25 2.61
CA SER A 37 -18.28 13.40 3.90
C SER A 37 -18.82 12.35 4.88
N VAL A 38 -17.94 11.54 5.47
CA VAL A 38 -18.28 10.52 6.48
C VAL A 38 -17.47 10.75 7.76
N THR A 39 -18.08 10.56 8.92
CA THR A 39 -17.37 10.55 10.20
C THR A 39 -16.50 9.30 10.28
N CYS A 40 -15.24 9.45 10.68
CA CYS A 40 -14.33 8.32 10.81
C CYS A 40 -14.70 7.42 12.00
N PRO A 41 -14.53 6.09 11.88
CA PRO A 41 -14.98 5.15 12.89
C PRO A 41 -14.17 5.22 14.19
N LYS A 42 -12.89 5.61 14.14
CA LYS A 42 -12.05 5.77 15.34
C LYS A 42 -11.61 7.22 15.51
N LYS A 43 -11.47 7.65 16.77
CA LYS A 43 -11.10 9.03 17.15
C LYS A 43 -9.75 9.50 16.60
N HIS A 44 -8.82 8.58 16.38
CA HIS A 44 -7.47 8.88 15.86
C HIS A 44 -7.30 8.51 14.38
N ASP A 45 -8.40 8.17 13.70
CA ASP A 45 -8.36 8.05 12.25
C ASP A 45 -8.17 9.43 11.63
N PHE A 46 -7.53 9.45 10.47
CA PHE A 46 -7.24 10.66 9.73
C PHE A 46 -7.67 10.48 8.27
N CYS A 47 -7.73 11.58 7.52
CA CYS A 47 -8.14 11.53 6.13
C CYS A 47 -6.97 11.13 5.23
N SER A 48 -7.25 10.26 4.26
CA SER A 48 -6.31 9.87 3.21
C SER A 48 -6.91 10.16 1.84
N ARG A 49 -6.05 10.65 0.95
CA ARG A 49 -6.24 10.62 -0.50
C ARG A 49 -5.16 9.72 -1.08
N THR A 50 -5.57 8.71 -1.81
CA THR A 50 -4.69 7.63 -2.29
C THR A 50 -4.74 7.56 -3.81
N ILE A 51 -3.57 7.38 -4.42
CA ILE A 51 -3.42 6.99 -5.82
C ILE A 51 -2.63 5.69 -5.88
N GLU A 52 -3.18 4.71 -6.59
CA GLU A 52 -2.55 3.41 -6.83
C GLU A 52 -2.44 3.16 -8.33
N TYR A 53 -1.28 2.68 -8.76
CA TYR A 53 -1.03 2.17 -10.09
C TYR A 53 -0.86 0.66 -10.00
N THR A 54 -1.68 -0.06 -10.75
CA THR A 54 -1.59 -1.50 -10.92
C THR A 54 -1.16 -1.78 -12.35
N ILE A 55 -0.06 -2.51 -12.50
CA ILE A 55 0.46 -2.97 -13.78
C ILE A 55 0.44 -4.49 -13.77
N SER A 56 -0.36 -5.09 -14.65
CA SER A 56 -0.50 -6.54 -14.80
C SER A 56 -0.74 -6.86 -16.26
N ASP A 57 0.00 -7.82 -16.82
CA ASP A 57 -0.10 -8.22 -18.24
C ASP A 57 -0.18 -7.03 -19.22
N ARG A 58 0.76 -6.07 -19.07
CA ARG A 58 0.83 -4.83 -19.87
C ARG A 58 -0.39 -3.90 -19.78
N LYS A 59 -1.40 -4.22 -18.97
CA LYS A 59 -2.48 -3.32 -18.62
C LYS A 59 -2.05 -2.43 -17.46
N PHE A 60 -2.27 -1.14 -17.62
CA PHE A 60 -2.07 -0.15 -16.58
C PHE A 60 -3.43 0.35 -16.11
N ILE A 61 -3.73 0.20 -14.83
CA ILE A 61 -4.96 0.72 -14.22
C ILE A 61 -4.59 1.61 -13.05
N LYS A 62 -5.18 2.79 -13.07
CA LYS A 62 -5.08 3.77 -11.99
C LYS A 62 -6.31 3.68 -11.10
N THR A 63 -6.11 3.56 -9.81
CA THR A 63 -7.17 3.62 -8.80
C THR A 63 -6.97 4.85 -7.92
N LEU A 64 -8.06 5.56 -7.66
CA LEU A 64 -8.11 6.70 -6.75
C LEU A 64 -9.04 6.37 -5.59
N SER A 65 -8.68 6.79 -4.39
CA SER A 65 -9.54 6.66 -3.22
C SER A 65 -9.40 7.84 -2.27
N ARG A 66 -10.51 8.24 -1.66
CA ARG A 66 -10.57 9.12 -0.50
C ARG A 66 -11.25 8.33 0.62
N ARG A 67 -10.69 8.30 1.83
CA ARG A 67 -11.26 7.56 2.98
C ARG A 67 -10.61 7.95 4.30
N CYS A 68 -11.17 7.45 5.40
CA CYS A 68 -10.52 7.39 6.70
C CYS A 68 -9.41 6.32 6.70
N MET A 69 -8.32 6.57 7.40
CA MET A 69 -7.19 5.67 7.57
C MET A 69 -6.57 5.81 8.96
N ASN A 70 -5.88 4.78 9.43
CA ASN A 70 -5.25 4.74 10.75
C ASN A 70 -3.79 4.24 10.74
N LYS A 71 -3.19 4.14 9.56
CA LYS A 71 -1.82 3.66 9.37
C LYS A 71 -0.92 4.83 8.99
N THR A 72 -0.45 5.59 9.98
CA THR A 72 0.39 6.78 9.73
C THR A 72 1.68 6.44 8.98
N LYS A 73 2.24 5.24 9.18
CA LYS A 73 3.41 4.73 8.43
C LYS A 73 3.20 4.67 6.91
N ALA A 74 1.95 4.62 6.45
CA ALA A 74 1.61 4.57 5.03
C ALA A 74 1.63 5.95 4.34
N CYS A 75 1.76 7.03 5.10
CA CYS A 75 1.63 8.40 4.63
C CYS A 75 2.95 8.96 4.07
N GLY A 76 2.85 9.81 3.06
CA GLY A 76 3.97 10.63 2.58
C GLY A 76 5.08 9.88 1.83
N ASN A 77 4.97 8.56 1.69
CA ASN A 77 5.94 7.73 0.99
C ASN A 77 5.28 6.91 -0.11
N ILE A 78 6.03 6.65 -1.18
CA ILE A 78 5.63 5.66 -2.18
C ILE A 78 5.84 4.28 -1.55
N LEU A 79 4.76 3.51 -1.57
CA LEU A 79 4.74 2.09 -1.24
C LEU A 79 4.68 1.31 -2.55
N SER A 80 5.44 0.23 -2.64
CA SER A 80 5.41 -0.65 -3.79
C SER A 80 5.48 -2.11 -3.41
N GLY A 81 4.86 -2.94 -4.24
CA GLY A 81 4.96 -4.38 -4.25
C GLY A 81 5.12 -4.83 -5.71
N THR A 82 6.28 -5.41 -6.03
CA THR A 82 6.67 -5.77 -7.40
C THR A 82 7.04 -7.23 -7.50
N SER A 83 6.66 -7.83 -8.62
CA SER A 83 6.90 -9.23 -8.95
C SER A 83 6.98 -9.37 -10.48
N ARG A 84 7.30 -10.56 -10.97
CA ARG A 84 7.36 -10.83 -12.42
C ARG A 84 6.04 -10.65 -13.17
N GLY A 85 4.89 -10.70 -12.49
CA GLY A 85 3.58 -10.64 -13.13
C GLY A 85 2.69 -9.49 -12.67
N LEU A 86 3.05 -8.82 -11.57
CA LEU A 86 2.26 -7.77 -10.97
C LEU A 86 3.16 -6.73 -10.33
N GLU A 87 2.91 -5.47 -10.67
CA GLU A 87 3.49 -4.31 -10.01
C GLU A 87 2.34 -3.45 -9.45
N VAL A 88 2.44 -3.12 -8.16
CA VAL A 88 1.53 -2.22 -7.47
C VAL A 88 2.36 -1.11 -6.86
N ILE A 89 2.03 0.14 -7.20
CA ILE A 89 2.64 1.34 -6.63
C ILE A 89 1.54 2.20 -6.03
N GLN A 90 1.67 2.56 -4.76
CA GLN A 90 0.69 3.36 -4.04
C GLN A 90 1.34 4.57 -3.37
N TYR A 91 0.64 5.69 -3.39
CA TYR A 91 0.97 6.86 -2.59
C TYR A 91 -0.26 7.33 -1.82
N ASN A 92 -0.07 7.59 -0.52
CA ASN A 92 -1.10 8.12 0.36
C ASN A 92 -0.70 9.52 0.83
N ASP A 93 -1.53 10.49 0.48
CA ASP A 93 -1.48 11.85 0.99
C ASP A 93 -2.45 11.97 2.16
N CYS A 94 -1.92 12.28 3.35
CA CYS A 94 -2.64 12.19 4.61
C CYS A 94 -2.77 13.56 5.26
N CYS A 95 -3.91 13.83 5.88
CA CYS A 95 -4.20 15.08 6.55
C CYS A 95 -5.18 14.87 7.72
N TYR A 96 -5.21 15.81 8.66
CA TYR A 96 -5.73 15.59 10.02
C TYR A 96 -6.90 16.50 10.41
N THR A 97 -7.54 17.15 9.45
CA THR A 97 -8.68 18.04 9.68
C THR A 97 -9.89 17.61 8.86
N ASP A 98 -11.07 18.09 9.22
CA ASP A 98 -12.31 17.73 8.51
C ASP A 98 -12.21 18.01 7.00
N ASN A 99 -12.54 16.98 6.22
CA ASN A 99 -12.63 16.98 4.75
C ASN A 99 -11.39 17.53 4.03
N CYS A 100 -10.21 17.42 4.64
CA CYS A 100 -8.96 17.90 4.05
C CYS A 100 -8.48 17.08 2.84
N ASN A 101 -8.99 15.86 2.65
CA ASN A 101 -8.56 14.95 1.58
C ASN A 101 -9.21 15.26 0.21
N THR A 102 -9.39 16.54 -0.10
CA THR A 102 -10.03 17.06 -1.31
C THR A 102 -9.02 17.50 -2.37
N GLY A 103 -9.48 17.60 -3.62
CA GLY A 103 -8.68 18.03 -4.77
C GLY A 103 -7.91 16.90 -5.45
N ALA A 104 -7.10 17.25 -6.45
CA ALA A 104 -6.36 16.29 -7.27
C ALA A 104 -5.13 15.69 -6.55
N ILE A 105 -4.89 14.40 -6.76
CA ILE A 105 -3.67 13.70 -6.36
C ILE A 105 -2.89 13.25 -7.59
N LYS A 106 -1.56 13.25 -7.47
CA LYS A 106 -0.64 12.73 -8.47
C LYS A 106 0.36 11.81 -7.80
N MET A 107 0.74 10.75 -8.49
CA MET A 107 1.84 9.90 -8.04
C MET A 107 3.13 10.74 -8.03
N PRO A 108 3.90 10.76 -6.91
CA PRO A 108 5.16 11.47 -6.88
C PRO A 108 6.10 10.92 -7.97
N LYS A 109 6.86 11.81 -8.62
CA LYS A 109 7.80 11.41 -9.67
C LYS A 109 8.97 10.65 -9.04
N LYS A 110 8.91 9.32 -9.07
CA LYS A 110 10.06 8.46 -8.73
C LYS A 110 10.15 7.37 -9.78
N LYS A 111 11.28 7.30 -10.48
CA LYS A 111 11.68 6.12 -11.25
C LYS A 111 12.55 5.29 -10.32
N PRO A 112 12.00 4.27 -9.64
CA PRO A 112 12.79 3.48 -8.73
C PRO A 112 13.86 2.74 -9.54
N LYS A 113 15.13 2.95 -9.17
CA LYS A 113 16.26 2.18 -9.70
C LYS A 113 16.41 0.90 -8.89
N GLU A 114 17.01 -0.13 -9.48
CA GLU A 114 17.44 -1.32 -8.73
C GLU A 114 18.26 -0.91 -7.51
N ASN A 115 17.98 -1.51 -6.36
CA ASN A 115 18.56 -1.11 -5.08
C ASN A 115 19.58 -2.14 -4.54
N GLY A 116 19.93 -3.16 -5.34
CA GLY A 116 20.89 -4.21 -5.00
C GLY A 116 20.33 -5.31 -4.09
N TYR A 117 19.05 -5.24 -3.72
CA TYR A 117 18.34 -6.31 -3.03
C TYR A 117 17.58 -7.18 -4.04
N TYR A 118 17.38 -8.44 -3.67
CA TYR A 118 16.71 -9.42 -4.49
C TYR A 118 15.78 -10.28 -3.65
N CYS A 119 14.69 -10.69 -4.30
CA CYS A 119 13.72 -11.62 -3.78
C CYS A 119 13.46 -12.74 -4.78
N LEU A 120 13.02 -13.89 -4.29
CA LEU A 120 12.45 -14.91 -5.17
C LEU A 120 11.05 -14.45 -5.60
N SER A 121 10.80 -14.45 -6.91
CA SER A 121 9.53 -14.07 -7.48
C SER A 121 8.91 -15.20 -8.31
N CYS A 122 7.61 -15.33 -8.15
CA CYS A 122 6.73 -16.20 -8.90
C CYS A 122 5.32 -15.60 -8.88
N PHE A 123 4.63 -15.62 -10.01
CA PHE A 123 3.26 -15.16 -10.15
C PHE A 123 2.44 -16.27 -10.83
N THR A 124 1.38 -16.72 -10.17
CA THR A 124 0.50 -17.78 -10.66
C THR A 124 -0.94 -17.39 -10.41
N VAL A 125 -1.77 -17.56 -11.44
CA VAL A 125 -3.22 -17.34 -11.40
C VAL A 125 -3.92 -18.69 -11.38
N GLY A 126 -5.00 -18.82 -10.61
CA GLY A 126 -5.77 -20.05 -10.44
C GLY A 126 -5.20 -21.04 -9.42
N SER A 127 -4.14 -20.70 -8.69
CA SER A 127 -3.49 -21.61 -7.73
C SER A 127 -2.88 -20.85 -6.53
N ASN A 128 -2.86 -21.49 -5.36
CA ASN A 128 -2.16 -21.03 -4.15
C ASN A 128 -0.71 -21.53 -4.07
N ARG A 129 -0.19 -22.09 -5.16
CA ARG A 129 1.19 -22.58 -5.28
C ARG A 129 1.83 -21.99 -6.53
N CYS A 130 3.13 -21.78 -6.48
CA CYS A 130 3.91 -21.48 -7.67
C CYS A 130 3.91 -22.71 -8.59
N ILE A 131 3.38 -22.58 -9.81
CA ILE A 131 3.37 -23.67 -10.81
C ILE A 131 4.67 -23.69 -11.64
N GLY A 132 5.40 -22.57 -11.70
CA GLY A 132 6.71 -22.48 -12.35
C GLY A 132 7.86 -22.43 -11.35
N ASP A 133 9.01 -21.93 -11.81
CA ASP A 133 10.17 -21.74 -10.95
C ASP A 133 10.12 -20.40 -10.21
N HIS A 134 10.60 -20.43 -8.98
CA HIS A 134 11.02 -19.24 -8.27
C HIS A 134 12.28 -18.68 -8.92
N LYS A 135 12.20 -17.44 -9.40
CA LYS A 135 13.34 -16.77 -10.05
C LYS A 135 13.78 -15.57 -9.23
N LEU A 136 15.09 -15.35 -9.17
CA LEU A 136 15.63 -14.14 -8.57
C LEU A 136 15.07 -12.91 -9.29
N PHE A 137 14.63 -11.92 -8.52
CA PHE A 137 13.99 -10.71 -9.01
C PHE A 137 14.64 -9.49 -8.34
N PRO A 138 15.14 -8.52 -9.13
CA PRO A 138 15.78 -7.32 -8.58
C PRO A 138 14.73 -6.41 -7.95
N CYS A 139 14.96 -6.03 -6.70
CA CYS A 139 14.14 -5.06 -6.00
C CYS A 139 14.54 -3.64 -6.37
N THR A 140 13.59 -2.71 -6.25
CA THR A 140 13.80 -1.32 -6.68
C THR A 140 13.47 -0.33 -5.56
N GLY A 141 14.08 0.85 -5.60
CA GLY A 141 13.79 1.93 -4.66
C GLY A 141 13.89 1.49 -3.18
N ASN A 142 12.77 1.56 -2.46
CA ASN A 142 12.70 1.26 -1.03
C ASN A 142 12.22 -0.17 -0.73
N GLU A 143 12.18 -1.04 -1.74
CA GLU A 143 11.79 -2.43 -1.57
C GLU A 143 12.94 -3.23 -0.97
N ARG A 144 12.86 -3.50 0.33
CA ARG A 144 13.92 -4.22 1.08
C ARG A 144 13.41 -5.46 1.79
N ASP A 145 12.13 -5.77 1.62
CA ASP A 145 11.53 -7.01 2.08
C ASP A 145 11.05 -7.82 0.87
N CYS A 146 10.99 -9.13 1.06
CA CYS A 146 10.32 -10.05 0.16
C CYS A 146 8.96 -10.40 0.71
N PHE A 147 7.96 -10.53 -0.16
CA PHE A 147 6.64 -11.02 0.21
C PHE A 147 6.30 -12.33 -0.49
N VAL A 148 5.43 -13.11 0.14
CA VAL A 148 4.69 -14.23 -0.45
C VAL A 148 3.22 -14.07 -0.09
N PHE A 149 2.40 -13.86 -1.11
CA PHE A 149 0.95 -13.81 -1.04
C PHE A 149 0.36 -15.11 -1.56
N THR A 150 -0.59 -15.67 -0.81
CA THR A 150 -1.43 -16.78 -1.26
C THR A 150 -2.89 -16.52 -0.90
N GLY A 151 -3.80 -16.80 -1.84
CA GLY A 151 -5.23 -16.73 -1.58
C GLY A 151 -6.01 -16.05 -2.69
N LYS A 152 -7.25 -15.66 -2.37
CA LYS A 152 -8.16 -15.03 -3.33
C LYS A 152 -7.97 -13.51 -3.33
N ALA A 153 -7.95 -12.94 -4.52
CA ALA A 153 -7.94 -11.51 -4.73
C ALA A 153 -8.64 -11.13 -6.03
N THR A 154 -9.02 -9.86 -6.14
CA THR A 154 -9.43 -9.22 -7.40
C THR A 154 -8.44 -8.11 -7.70
N ILE A 155 -7.63 -8.30 -8.74
CA ILE A 155 -6.74 -7.27 -9.27
C ILE A 155 -7.60 -6.34 -10.14
N PRO A 156 -7.39 -5.01 -10.14
CA PRO A 156 -8.11 -4.09 -11.02
C PRO A 156 -8.13 -4.59 -12.48
N GLY A 157 -9.30 -4.50 -13.12
CA GLY A 157 -9.51 -4.94 -14.51
C GLY A 157 -9.60 -6.46 -14.72
N GLU A 158 -9.43 -7.26 -13.68
CA GLU A 158 -9.49 -8.73 -13.75
C GLU A 158 -10.64 -9.28 -12.89
N LYS A 159 -11.03 -10.53 -13.16
CA LYS A 159 -12.00 -11.26 -12.31
C LYS A 159 -11.31 -11.75 -11.03
N GLU A 160 -12.10 -12.03 -10.01
CA GLU A 160 -11.57 -12.71 -8.82
C GLU A 160 -10.92 -14.03 -9.21
N SER A 161 -9.74 -14.29 -8.66
CA SER A 161 -9.04 -15.55 -8.83
C SER A 161 -8.23 -15.90 -7.57
N THR A 162 -7.71 -17.11 -7.55
CA THR A 162 -6.76 -17.58 -6.55
C THR A 162 -5.35 -17.30 -7.05
N PHE A 163 -4.47 -16.77 -6.22
CA PHE A 163 -3.12 -16.38 -6.62
C PHE A 163 -2.06 -16.95 -5.69
N TYR A 164 -0.91 -17.24 -6.29
CA TYR A 164 0.38 -17.27 -5.63
C TYR A 164 1.19 -16.12 -6.21
N ASN A 165 1.63 -15.19 -5.36
CA ASN A 165 2.47 -14.09 -5.80
C ASN A 165 3.63 -13.91 -4.83
N SER A 166 4.84 -13.77 -5.33
CA SER A 166 6.02 -13.45 -4.52
C SER A 166 6.92 -12.47 -5.25
N GLY A 167 7.62 -11.65 -4.48
CA GLY A 167 8.48 -10.61 -5.03
C GLY A 167 8.96 -9.64 -3.96
N CYS A 168 9.26 -8.42 -4.36
CA CYS A 168 9.78 -7.38 -3.49
C CYS A 168 8.65 -6.48 -2.97
N ILE A 169 8.77 -5.99 -1.74
CA ILE A 169 7.84 -5.05 -1.13
C ILE A 169 8.61 -3.99 -0.35
N THR A 170 8.03 -2.79 -0.26
CA THR A 170 8.56 -1.71 0.58
C THR A 170 8.82 -2.19 2.01
N GLU A 171 9.98 -1.82 2.55
CA GLU A 171 10.41 -2.18 3.90
C GLU A 171 9.31 -1.91 4.95
N GLY A 172 8.97 -2.94 5.73
CA GLY A 172 7.96 -2.88 6.79
C GLY A 172 6.51 -2.75 6.31
N ALA A 173 6.25 -2.71 5.00
CA ALA A 173 4.91 -2.47 4.48
C ALA A 173 3.97 -3.67 4.59
N CYS A 174 4.52 -4.88 4.79
CA CYS A 174 3.76 -6.12 4.89
C CYS A 174 2.64 -6.08 5.95
N ASP A 175 2.90 -5.42 7.07
CA ASP A 175 2.00 -5.39 8.24
C ASP A 175 0.75 -4.52 8.03
N TYR A 176 0.73 -3.71 6.98
CA TYR A 176 -0.35 -2.74 6.78
C TYR A 176 -0.83 -2.61 5.34
N VAL A 177 -0.07 -3.07 4.33
CA VAL A 177 -0.49 -3.06 2.92
C VAL A 177 -1.87 -3.71 2.70
N PRO A 178 -2.19 -4.88 3.30
CA PRO A 178 -3.53 -5.47 3.16
C PRO A 178 -4.68 -4.56 3.63
N ASP A 179 -4.42 -3.68 4.60
CA ASP A 179 -5.41 -2.75 5.16
C ASP A 179 -5.54 -1.45 4.34
N ILE A 180 -4.53 -1.14 3.51
CA ILE A 180 -4.45 0.16 2.84
C ILE A 180 -4.51 0.11 1.32
N ILE A 181 -4.27 -1.05 0.71
CA ILE A 181 -4.33 -1.24 -0.73
C ILE A 181 -5.75 -0.92 -1.23
N VAL A 182 -5.86 -0.13 -2.29
CA VAL A 182 -7.16 0.41 -2.72
C VAL A 182 -7.63 -0.16 -4.05
N GLY A 183 -6.73 -0.54 -4.94
CA GLY A 183 -7.05 -1.19 -6.21
C GLY A 183 -7.38 -2.65 -5.99
N THR A 184 -6.38 -3.44 -5.60
CA THR A 184 -6.55 -4.87 -5.33
C THR A 184 -7.45 -5.14 -4.13
N LYS A 185 -8.48 -5.96 -4.33
CA LYS A 185 -9.33 -6.46 -3.24
C LYS A 185 -8.81 -7.81 -2.79
N VAL A 186 -8.41 -7.93 -1.53
CA VAL A 186 -7.90 -9.18 -0.95
C VAL A 186 -9.00 -9.85 -0.11
N HIS A 187 -9.21 -11.15 -0.32
CA HIS A 187 -10.16 -11.92 0.49
C HIS A 187 -9.61 -12.16 1.92
N LYS A 188 -10.48 -12.19 2.93
CA LYS A 188 -10.07 -12.31 4.35
C LYS A 188 -9.30 -13.59 4.69
N THR A 189 -9.45 -14.64 3.89
CA THR A 189 -8.79 -15.93 4.09
C THR A 189 -7.42 -16.00 3.41
N SER A 190 -7.00 -14.94 2.73
CA SER A 190 -5.70 -14.86 2.07
C SER A 190 -4.60 -14.56 3.09
N SER A 191 -3.38 -14.94 2.75
CA SER A 191 -2.21 -14.73 3.60
C SER A 191 -1.13 -13.96 2.86
N ILE A 192 -0.44 -13.09 3.58
CA ILE A 192 0.80 -12.47 3.15
C ILE A 192 1.86 -12.75 4.22
N ARG A 193 3.05 -13.16 3.79
CA ARG A 193 4.21 -13.39 4.65
C ARG A 193 5.36 -12.60 4.10
N CYS A 194 6.20 -12.05 4.99
CA CYS A 194 7.37 -11.31 4.57
C CYS A 194 8.64 -11.76 5.27
N SER A 195 9.76 -11.45 4.64
CA SER A 195 11.12 -11.72 5.10
C SER A 195 12.05 -10.65 4.55
N ALA A 196 13.22 -10.45 5.16
CA ALA A 196 14.19 -9.49 4.64
C ALA A 196 14.69 -9.91 3.25
N ALA A 197 14.85 -8.95 2.35
CA ALA A 197 15.44 -9.20 1.04
C ALA A 197 16.94 -9.46 1.14
N GLN A 198 17.47 -10.24 0.20
CA GLN A 198 18.88 -10.59 0.18
C GLN A 198 19.66 -9.62 -0.70
N ARG A 199 20.82 -9.17 -0.25
CA ARG A 199 21.77 -8.49 -1.14
C ARG A 199 22.39 -9.51 -2.07
N ALA A 200 22.49 -9.19 -3.35
CA ALA A 200 23.29 -10.02 -4.24
C ALA A 200 24.73 -10.10 -3.74
N ARG A 201 25.24 -11.32 -3.57
CA ARG A 201 26.69 -11.55 -3.46
C ARG A 201 27.27 -11.37 -4.87
N LYS A 202 28.33 -10.58 -5.00
CA LYS A 202 29.00 -10.26 -6.28
C LYS A 202 29.16 -11.47 -7.21
N ARG A 203 29.60 -12.62 -6.66
CA ARG A 203 29.78 -13.90 -7.39
C ARG A 203 28.51 -14.45 -8.07
N TYR A 204 27.31 -14.18 -7.55
CA TYR A 204 26.05 -14.70 -8.12
C TYR A 204 25.57 -13.85 -9.30
N LEU A 205 25.88 -12.55 -9.30
CA LEU A 205 25.57 -11.65 -10.43
C LEU A 205 26.46 -11.94 -11.64
N ASP A 206 27.74 -12.19 -11.40
CA ASP A 206 28.70 -12.57 -12.45
C ASP A 206 28.25 -13.86 -13.18
N GLN A 207 27.62 -14.79 -12.46
CA GLN A 207 27.11 -16.06 -13.00
C GLN A 207 25.82 -15.88 -13.83
N CYS A 208 24.94 -14.94 -13.46
CA CYS A 208 23.75 -14.60 -14.25
C CYS A 208 24.05 -13.75 -15.50
N GLU A 209 25.14 -12.98 -15.50
CA GLU A 209 25.61 -12.28 -16.70
C GLU A 209 26.15 -13.26 -17.74
N ASP A 210 26.90 -14.27 -17.31
CA ASP A 210 27.44 -15.31 -18.19
C ASP A 210 26.34 -16.18 -18.83
N GLU A 211 25.20 -16.40 -18.17
CA GLU A 211 24.05 -17.09 -18.76
C GLU A 211 23.23 -16.21 -19.73
N ARG A 212 23.17 -14.89 -19.51
CA ARG A 212 22.47 -13.96 -20.42
C ARG A 212 23.18 -13.79 -21.78
N TYR A 213 24.50 -14.01 -21.83
CA TYR A 213 25.30 -13.94 -23.05
C TYR A 213 25.42 -15.28 -23.80
N LYS A 214 24.86 -16.37 -23.27
CA LYS A 214 24.83 -17.70 -23.91
C LYS A 214 23.56 -17.96 -24.73
N LYS A 215 22.87 -16.91 -25.17
CA LYS A 215 21.63 -17.01 -25.95
C LYS A 215 21.73 -16.29 -27.29
#